data_AF-A0A8B9M5A3-F1
#
_entry.id   AF-A0A8B9M5A3-F1
#
_cell.length_a   1.000
_cell.length_b   1.000
_cell.length_c   1.000
_cell.angle_alpha   90.00
_cell.angle_beta   90.00
_cell.angle_gamma   90.00
#
_symmetry.space_group_name_H-M   'P 1'
#
loop_
_entity.id
_entity.type
_entity.pdbx_description
1 polymer ?
#
loop_
_entity_poly.entity_id
_entity_poly.type
_entity_poly.pdbx_seq_one_letter_code
_entity_poly.pdbx_strand_id
1 'polypeptide(L)'
;KATAECALNLPMLFYTVLLLKGLKENFADAQVSVVDCPDLTQEPFNFPAKGICGKPRIADVGGVPYLIPVVQKEKVYDLNAVAKDIELPGAFILGAGAASSKILGVNAELIPIVQTKSEKKPAVNGSYIAQINPADKGCLLEKYSSKYTDCEFGLLANLYASEGQPGKVIEVKANGRTGELNFVSCLRQILEKHYGEKPVGMGGTFIIQKGKAKIHIMPPEFSACPLNTDEDVNNWLKFFEMKAPLICQPVIVSRDPVSLFLVSKHYDVHHYKVYLFKSNQETIDENNYFINNSPVISNIKNIFSRVK
;
A
#
# COMPACT_ATOMS: atom_id res chain seq x y z
N LYS A 1 -13.49 -20.26 5.96
CA LYS A 1 -12.27 -19.42 5.87
C LYS A 1 -11.23 -20.25 5.12
N ALA A 2 -10.97 -19.95 3.85
CA ALA A 2 -9.96 -20.66 3.08
C ALA A 2 -8.75 -19.72 2.94
N THR A 3 -7.69 -20.01 3.68
CA THR A 3 -6.39 -19.39 3.57
C THR A 3 -5.51 -20.31 2.73
N ALA A 4 -5.16 -19.89 1.52
CA ALA A 4 -4.25 -20.63 0.64
C ALA A 4 -2.82 -20.12 0.86
N GLU A 5 -1.89 -21.02 1.20
CA GLU A 5 -0.49 -20.75 1.52
C GLU A 5 0.41 -21.38 0.46
N CYS A 6 1.47 -20.68 0.03
CA CYS A 6 2.58 -21.32 -0.67
C CYS A 6 3.84 -20.44 -0.82
N ALA A 7 4.96 -21.04 -1.23
CA ALA A 7 6.31 -20.55 -1.05
C ALA A 7 7.13 -20.48 -2.36
N LEU A 8 7.31 -19.27 -2.90
CA LEU A 8 8.33 -18.99 -3.93
C LEU A 8 9.66 -18.55 -3.28
N ASN A 9 10.62 -19.48 -3.19
CA ASN A 9 12.01 -19.25 -2.79
C ASN A 9 12.85 -18.71 -3.98
N LEU A 10 12.62 -17.47 -4.39
CA LEU A 10 13.58 -16.75 -5.24
C LEU A 10 14.40 -15.78 -4.39
N PRO A 11 15.74 -15.76 -4.48
CA PRO A 11 16.58 -14.80 -3.76
C PRO A 11 16.18 -13.36 -4.06
N MET A 12 16.25 -12.45 -3.07
CA MET A 12 15.97 -11.01 -3.28
C MET A 12 16.76 -10.40 -4.44
N LEU A 13 17.96 -10.94 -4.71
CA LEU A 13 18.83 -10.54 -5.82
C LEU A 13 18.19 -10.76 -7.20
N PHE A 14 17.30 -11.73 -7.36
CA PHE A 14 16.60 -11.95 -8.62
C PHE A 14 15.66 -10.78 -8.96
N TYR A 15 14.97 -10.25 -7.93
CA TYR A 15 14.03 -9.13 -8.11
C TYR A 15 14.76 -7.85 -8.49
N THR A 16 15.98 -7.63 -8.00
CA THR A 16 16.72 -6.41 -8.37
C THR A 16 16.99 -6.38 -9.87
N VAL A 17 17.40 -7.50 -10.46
CA VAL A 17 17.64 -7.63 -11.90
C VAL A 17 16.34 -7.47 -12.69
N LEU A 18 15.28 -8.15 -12.27
CA LEU A 18 13.96 -8.09 -12.93
C LEU A 18 13.39 -6.67 -12.94
N LEU A 19 13.32 -6.03 -11.77
CA LEU A 19 12.77 -4.69 -11.61
C LEU A 19 13.62 -3.66 -12.34
N LEU A 20 14.96 -3.76 -12.26
CA LEU A 20 15.86 -2.84 -12.96
C LEU A 20 15.65 -2.91 -14.47
N LYS A 21 15.56 -4.12 -15.04
CA LYS A 21 15.33 -4.30 -16.48
C LYS A 21 14.03 -3.64 -16.92
N GLY A 22 12.93 -3.91 -16.21
CA GLY A 22 11.62 -3.37 -16.58
C GLY A 22 11.47 -1.86 -16.33
N LEU A 23 12.06 -1.32 -15.26
CA LEU A 23 12.02 0.11 -14.98
C LEU A 23 12.74 0.93 -16.07
N LYS A 24 13.85 0.41 -16.62
CA LYS A 24 14.57 1.05 -17.73
C LYS A 24 13.77 1.15 -19.03
N GLU A 25 12.64 0.45 -19.15
CA GLU A 25 11.71 0.62 -20.27
C GLU A 25 10.83 1.88 -20.11
N ASN A 26 10.71 2.44 -18.91
CA ASN A 26 9.82 3.57 -18.60
C ASN A 26 10.51 4.77 -17.92
N PHE A 27 11.78 4.63 -17.53
CA PHE A 27 12.55 5.66 -16.83
C PHE A 27 13.95 5.78 -17.43
N ALA A 28 14.40 7.01 -17.65
CA ALA A 28 15.72 7.31 -18.20
C ALA A 28 16.86 6.83 -17.30
N ASP A 29 16.68 6.96 -15.98
CA ASP A 29 17.61 6.43 -14.99
C ASP A 29 16.86 5.58 -13.96
N ALA A 30 17.40 4.40 -13.68
CA ALA A 30 16.84 3.47 -12.72
C ALA A 30 17.96 2.68 -12.03
N GLN A 31 17.83 2.49 -10.72
CA GLN A 31 18.71 1.66 -9.90
C GLN A 31 17.85 0.81 -8.97
N VAL A 32 18.22 -0.46 -8.82
CA VAL A 32 17.56 -1.37 -7.89
C VAL A 32 18.62 -2.17 -7.13
N SER A 33 18.54 -2.17 -5.81
CA SER A 33 19.51 -2.83 -4.95
C SER A 33 18.83 -3.43 -3.72
N VAL A 34 19.50 -4.40 -3.09
CA VAL A 34 19.13 -4.87 -1.75
C VAL A 34 19.96 -4.09 -0.75
N VAL A 35 19.30 -3.42 0.20
CA VAL A 35 19.95 -2.60 1.22
C VAL A 35 19.40 -2.92 2.61
N ASP A 36 20.09 -2.51 3.67
CA ASP A 36 19.45 -2.44 4.99
C ASP A 36 18.36 -1.36 4.98
N CYS A 37 17.20 -1.69 5.53
CA CYS A 37 16.10 -0.77 5.68
C CYS A 37 16.59 0.42 6.52
N PRO A 38 16.43 1.67 6.05
CA PRO A 38 16.75 2.82 6.88
C PRO A 38 15.84 2.84 8.10
N ASP A 39 16.27 3.52 9.16
CA ASP A 39 15.40 3.70 10.34
C ASP A 39 14.20 4.60 9.98
N LEU A 40 13.04 3.98 9.79
CA LEU A 40 11.81 4.67 9.38
C LEU A 40 11.18 5.51 10.51
N THR A 41 11.73 5.47 11.72
CA THR A 41 11.34 6.41 12.79
C THR A 41 11.92 7.81 12.56
N GLN A 42 12.89 7.95 11.66
CA GLN A 42 13.54 9.21 11.34
C GLN A 42 12.86 9.92 10.17
N GLU A 43 13.20 11.21 10.01
CA GLU A 43 12.83 12.00 8.82
C GLU A 43 13.28 11.29 7.53
N PRO A 44 12.47 11.35 6.45
CA PRO A 44 11.20 12.07 6.36
C PRO A 44 9.97 11.25 6.80
N PHE A 45 10.14 9.99 7.20
CA PHE A 45 9.01 9.07 7.40
C PHE A 45 8.32 9.26 8.75
N ASN A 46 9.08 9.38 9.84
CA ASN A 46 8.57 9.53 11.20
C ASN A 46 7.52 8.47 11.59
N PHE A 47 7.70 7.22 11.14
CA PHE A 47 6.81 6.11 11.42
C PHE A 47 6.97 5.60 12.86
N PRO A 48 5.95 4.94 13.44
CA PRO A 48 6.03 4.33 14.77
C PRO A 48 6.85 3.01 14.79
N ALA A 49 7.49 2.63 13.68
CA ALA A 49 8.28 1.42 13.53
C ALA A 49 9.61 1.73 12.83
N LYS A 50 10.66 0.96 13.18
CA LYS A 50 12.03 1.17 12.64
C LYS A 50 12.21 0.69 11.22
N GLY A 51 11.39 -0.26 10.76
CA GLY A 51 11.47 -0.78 9.42
C GLY A 51 10.15 -1.35 8.97
N ILE A 52 10.20 -2.05 7.83
CA ILE A 52 9.04 -2.72 7.23
C ILE A 52 9.21 -4.24 7.20
N CYS A 53 10.22 -4.81 7.87
CA CYS A 53 10.53 -6.24 7.79
C CYS A 53 9.70 -7.08 8.79
N GLY A 54 9.75 -8.40 8.59
CA GLY A 54 9.19 -9.42 9.48
C GLY A 54 7.76 -9.82 9.10
N LYS A 55 7.58 -11.09 8.70
CA LYS A 55 6.30 -11.69 8.29
C LYS A 55 5.39 -10.77 7.43
N PRO A 56 5.88 -10.29 6.27
CA PRO A 56 5.15 -9.33 5.45
C PRO A 56 3.87 -9.93 4.83
N ARG A 57 2.73 -9.26 4.94
CA ARG A 57 1.44 -9.67 4.39
C ARG A 57 0.76 -8.52 3.67
N ILE A 58 -0.16 -8.84 2.77
CA ILE A 58 -1.10 -7.88 2.18
C ILE A 58 -2.50 -8.25 2.64
N ALA A 59 -3.26 -7.23 3.05
CA ALA A 59 -4.68 -7.35 3.33
C ALA A 59 -5.48 -6.46 2.37
N ASP A 60 -6.48 -7.04 1.72
CA ASP A 60 -7.47 -6.32 0.93
C ASP A 60 -8.80 -6.42 1.66
N VAL A 61 -9.26 -5.30 2.21
CA VAL A 61 -10.43 -5.23 3.08
C VAL A 61 -11.52 -4.43 2.37
N GLY A 62 -12.72 -5.00 2.27
CA GLY A 62 -13.84 -4.37 1.60
C GLY A 62 -13.64 -4.21 0.08
N GLY A 63 -13.91 -3.02 -0.44
CA GLY A 63 -13.58 -2.65 -1.82
C GLY A 63 -14.44 -1.53 -2.41
N VAL A 64 -14.08 -1.09 -3.62
CA VAL A 64 -14.83 -0.09 -4.40
C VAL A 64 -16.34 -0.39 -4.49
N PRO A 65 -16.81 -1.65 -4.60
CA PRO A 65 -18.24 -1.95 -4.60
C PRO A 65 -19.02 -1.56 -3.32
N TYR A 66 -18.33 -1.22 -2.22
CA TYR A 66 -18.97 -0.65 -1.02
C TYR A 66 -19.08 0.88 -1.09
N LEU A 67 -18.33 1.52 -1.99
CA LEU A 67 -18.44 2.95 -2.27
C LEU A 67 -19.44 3.24 -3.40
N ILE A 68 -19.40 2.43 -4.48
CA ILE A 68 -20.18 2.64 -5.71
C ILE A 68 -20.96 1.37 -6.11
N PRO A 69 -22.08 1.48 -6.84
CA PRO A 69 -22.68 2.73 -7.36
C PRO A 69 -23.35 3.58 -6.28
N VAL A 70 -23.78 2.98 -5.17
CA VAL A 70 -24.32 3.67 -3.99
C VAL A 70 -23.56 3.19 -2.77
N VAL A 71 -23.18 4.13 -1.91
CA VAL A 71 -22.37 3.85 -0.71
C VAL A 71 -23.11 2.96 0.30
N GLN A 72 -22.37 2.00 0.86
CA GLN A 72 -22.78 1.14 1.98
C GLN A 72 -22.08 1.62 3.26
N LYS A 73 -22.63 2.66 3.91
CA LYS A 73 -21.99 3.37 5.04
C LYS A 73 -21.77 2.50 6.28
N GLU A 74 -22.49 1.39 6.39
CA GLU A 74 -22.37 0.39 7.45
C GLU A 74 -21.09 -0.45 7.35
N LYS A 75 -20.37 -0.40 6.22
CA LYS A 75 -19.09 -1.09 6.03
C LYS A 75 -17.98 -0.34 6.74
N VAL A 76 -17.79 -0.64 8.02
CA VAL A 76 -16.77 -0.06 8.89
C VAL A 76 -15.90 -1.17 9.45
N TYR A 77 -14.59 -0.93 9.51
CA TYR A 77 -13.57 -1.89 9.90
C TYR A 77 -12.58 -1.25 10.88
N ASP A 78 -11.82 -2.05 11.63
CA ASP A 78 -10.78 -1.58 12.56
C ASP A 78 -9.44 -2.24 12.24
N LEU A 79 -8.37 -1.45 12.14
CA LEU A 79 -7.04 -1.97 11.75
C LEU A 79 -6.44 -2.95 12.77
N ASN A 80 -6.80 -2.86 14.06
CA ASN A 80 -6.40 -3.86 15.05
C ASN A 80 -7.15 -5.18 14.86
N ALA A 81 -8.42 -5.13 14.45
CA ALA A 81 -9.18 -6.32 14.10
C ALA A 81 -8.58 -6.98 12.83
N VAL A 82 -8.28 -6.18 11.81
CA VAL A 82 -7.59 -6.65 10.59
C VAL A 82 -6.26 -7.32 10.94
N ALA A 83 -5.43 -6.71 11.80
CA ALA A 83 -4.16 -7.30 12.23
C ALA A 83 -4.33 -8.70 12.87
N LYS A 84 -5.39 -8.91 13.64
CA LYS A 84 -5.72 -10.23 14.20
C LYS A 84 -6.20 -11.19 13.12
N ASP A 85 -7.06 -10.75 12.20
CA ASP A 85 -7.62 -11.58 11.14
C ASP A 85 -6.56 -12.05 10.14
N ILE A 86 -5.51 -11.25 9.92
CA ILE A 86 -4.35 -11.64 9.10
C ILE A 86 -3.30 -12.42 9.88
N GLU A 87 -3.60 -12.81 11.12
CA GLU A 87 -2.74 -13.56 12.03
C GLU A 87 -1.40 -12.85 12.32
N LEU A 88 -1.44 -11.53 12.45
CA LEU A 88 -0.31 -10.68 12.80
C LEU A 88 -0.70 -9.61 13.83
N PRO A 89 -1.15 -9.98 15.05
CA PRO A 89 -1.45 -9.02 16.10
C PRO A 89 -0.20 -8.21 16.45
N GLY A 90 -0.33 -6.89 16.61
CA GLY A 90 0.83 -6.01 16.73
C GLY A 90 1.54 -5.75 15.41
N ALA A 91 0.90 -5.97 14.26
CA ALA A 91 1.42 -5.55 12.96
C ALA A 91 1.66 -4.04 12.90
N PHE A 92 2.73 -3.65 12.25
CA PHE A 92 2.89 -2.34 11.63
C PHE A 92 2.22 -2.36 10.25
N ILE A 93 1.29 -1.43 10.03
CA ILE A 93 0.43 -1.36 8.84
C ILE A 93 0.65 -0.03 8.10
N LEU A 94 0.83 -0.14 6.79
CA LEU A 94 0.89 0.93 5.79
C LEU A 94 -0.15 0.68 4.69
N GLY A 95 -0.51 1.69 3.89
CA GLY A 95 -1.34 1.46 2.70
C GLY A 95 -2.19 2.64 2.27
N ALA A 96 -3.40 2.35 1.82
CA ALA A 96 -4.40 3.34 1.41
C ALA A 96 -5.82 2.83 1.71
N GLY A 97 -6.73 3.74 2.04
CA GLY A 97 -8.13 3.40 2.23
C GLY A 97 -9.02 4.63 2.35
N ALA A 98 -10.30 4.41 2.63
CA ALA A 98 -11.23 5.49 2.97
C ALA A 98 -11.35 5.61 4.49
N ALA A 99 -11.30 6.83 5.01
CA ALA A 99 -11.50 7.05 6.44
C ALA A 99 -12.96 6.75 6.83
N SER A 100 -13.18 6.37 8.10
CA SER A 100 -14.53 6.14 8.62
C SER A 100 -15.30 7.47 8.67
N SER A 101 -16.20 7.70 7.71
CA SER A 101 -17.07 8.88 7.70
C SER A 101 -18.03 8.92 8.90
N LYS A 102 -18.26 7.78 9.56
CA LYS A 102 -18.96 7.68 10.83
C LYS A 102 -18.21 8.36 11.98
N ILE A 103 -16.88 8.28 11.99
CA ILE A 103 -16.03 8.94 13.00
C ILE A 103 -15.78 10.40 12.61
N LEU A 104 -15.47 10.66 11.35
CA LEU A 104 -15.08 12.00 10.87
C LEU A 104 -16.27 12.93 10.62
N GLY A 105 -17.47 12.38 10.41
CA GLY A 105 -18.66 13.13 9.96
C GLY A 105 -18.66 13.51 8.48
N VAL A 106 -17.54 13.30 7.78
CA VAL A 106 -17.35 13.59 6.35
C VAL A 106 -16.43 12.53 5.72
N ASN A 107 -16.39 12.47 4.40
CA ASN A 107 -15.45 11.62 3.68
C ASN A 107 -14.01 12.15 3.81
N ALA A 108 -13.05 11.24 3.80
CA ALA A 108 -11.63 11.55 3.68
C ALA A 108 -10.87 10.36 3.09
N GLU A 109 -9.76 10.64 2.41
CA GLU A 109 -8.76 9.61 2.11
C GLU A 109 -7.98 9.30 3.38
N LEU A 110 -7.72 8.02 3.66
CA LEU A 110 -6.91 7.54 4.77
C LEU A 110 -5.55 7.06 4.28
N ILE A 111 -4.50 7.54 4.93
CA ILE A 111 -3.11 7.12 4.74
C ILE A 111 -2.68 6.39 6.02
N PRO A 112 -2.94 5.08 6.14
CA PRO A 112 -2.72 4.33 7.37
C PRO A 112 -1.23 4.23 7.71
N ILE A 113 -0.86 4.62 8.93
CA ILE A 113 0.46 4.42 9.52
C ILE A 113 0.23 3.95 10.96
N VAL A 114 0.02 2.65 11.15
CA VAL A 114 -0.47 2.14 12.43
C VAL A 114 0.41 1.02 12.93
N GLN A 115 0.99 1.22 14.11
CA GLN A 115 1.46 0.10 14.94
C GLN A 115 0.25 -0.40 15.72
N THR A 116 -0.32 -1.52 15.30
CA THR A 116 -1.55 -2.05 15.92
C THR A 116 -1.30 -2.56 17.34
N LYS A 117 -2.39 -2.69 18.10
CA LYS A 117 -2.37 -3.19 19.46
C LYS A 117 -1.78 -4.60 19.50
N SER A 118 -0.84 -4.81 20.41
CA SER A 118 -0.35 -6.13 20.80
C SER A 118 -0.75 -6.41 22.24
N GLU A 119 -0.46 -7.61 22.74
CA GLU A 119 -0.63 -7.93 24.17
C GLU A 119 0.20 -7.01 25.08
N LYS A 120 1.34 -6.53 24.59
CA LYS A 120 2.34 -5.79 25.39
C LYS A 120 2.25 -4.28 25.24
N LYS A 121 1.66 -3.77 24.15
CA LYS A 121 1.67 -2.35 23.80
C LYS A 121 0.33 -1.90 23.21
N PRO A 122 -0.16 -0.71 23.59
CA PRO A 122 -1.32 -0.11 22.94
C PRO A 122 -1.01 0.21 21.48
N ALA A 123 -2.06 0.42 20.68
CA ALA A 123 -1.90 0.86 19.31
C ALA A 123 -1.32 2.28 19.25
N VAL A 124 -0.51 2.57 18.24
CA VAL A 124 -0.04 3.91 17.89
C VAL A 124 -0.51 4.23 16.49
N ASN A 125 -1.49 5.13 16.40
CA ASN A 125 -2.05 5.58 15.13
C ASN A 125 -1.35 6.87 14.66
N GLY A 126 -0.36 6.71 13.79
CA GLY A 126 0.37 7.79 13.12
C GLY A 126 -0.21 8.18 11.77
N SER A 127 -1.41 7.70 11.43
CA SER A 127 -2.03 7.89 10.11
C SER A 127 -2.30 9.35 9.81
N TYR A 128 -2.48 9.64 8.52
CA TYR A 128 -2.98 10.93 8.04
C TYR A 128 -4.33 10.76 7.35
N ILE A 129 -5.11 11.83 7.35
CA ILE A 129 -6.33 11.96 6.53
C ILE A 129 -6.18 13.15 5.59
N ALA A 130 -6.66 12.98 4.36
CA ALA A 130 -6.74 14.06 3.38
C ALA A 130 -8.21 14.38 3.09
N GLN A 131 -8.56 15.65 3.21
CA GLN A 131 -9.90 16.19 2.99
C GLN A 131 -9.85 17.39 2.04
N ILE A 132 -11.00 17.75 1.47
CA ILE A 132 -11.14 19.01 0.76
C ILE A 132 -11.41 20.09 1.79
N ASN A 133 -10.51 21.07 1.88
CA ASN A 133 -10.67 22.20 2.78
C ASN A 133 -11.93 23.00 2.41
N PRO A 134 -12.90 23.20 3.32
CA PRO A 134 -14.09 23.96 3.01
C PRO A 134 -13.79 25.43 2.65
N ALA A 135 -12.71 26.00 3.18
CA ALA A 135 -12.36 27.42 3.04
C ALA A 135 -11.78 27.76 1.66
N ASP A 136 -10.77 27.02 1.20
CA ASP A 136 -10.04 27.32 -0.04
C ASP A 136 -10.18 26.24 -1.14
N LYS A 137 -10.94 25.18 -0.85
CA LYS A 137 -11.12 24.00 -1.73
C LYS A 137 -9.82 23.24 -2.04
N GLY A 138 -8.74 23.52 -1.32
CA GLY A 138 -7.46 22.82 -1.40
C GLY A 138 -7.46 21.48 -0.66
N CYS A 139 -6.31 20.80 -0.69
CA CYS A 139 -6.08 19.59 0.12
C CYS A 139 -5.74 19.99 1.57
N LEU A 140 -6.57 19.57 2.51
CA LEU A 140 -6.32 19.63 3.95
C LEU A 140 -5.79 18.27 4.41
N LEU A 141 -4.49 18.19 4.70
CA LEU A 141 -3.84 17.00 5.24
C LEU A 141 -3.66 17.16 6.75
N GLU A 142 -4.18 16.23 7.53
CA GLU A 142 -4.12 16.28 8.99
C GLU A 142 -3.69 14.95 9.58
N LYS A 143 -2.96 15.01 10.70
CA LYS A 143 -2.60 13.82 11.45
C LYS A 143 -3.84 13.28 12.15
N TYR A 144 -4.19 12.02 11.91
CA TYR A 144 -5.40 11.40 12.46
C TYR A 144 -5.47 11.51 13.99
N SER A 145 -4.34 11.23 14.66
CA SER A 145 -4.20 11.30 16.11
C SER A 145 -4.30 12.70 16.73
N SER A 146 -4.38 13.76 15.92
CA SER A 146 -4.67 15.11 16.43
C SER A 146 -6.14 15.29 16.82
N LYS A 147 -7.04 14.45 16.29
CA LYS A 147 -8.50 14.55 16.49
C LYS A 147 -9.14 13.26 17.00
N TYR A 148 -8.58 12.11 16.65
CA TYR A 148 -9.20 10.80 16.89
C TYR A 148 -8.20 9.81 17.50
N THR A 149 -8.69 8.85 18.27
CA THR A 149 -7.84 7.88 19.00
C THR A 149 -8.07 6.43 18.58
N ASP A 150 -9.10 6.16 17.79
CA ASP A 150 -9.41 4.83 17.30
C ASP A 150 -8.53 4.43 16.09
N CYS A 151 -8.86 3.30 15.48
CA CYS A 151 -8.18 2.76 14.30
C CYS A 151 -9.20 2.34 13.23
N GLU A 152 -10.37 2.99 13.20
CA GLU A 152 -11.43 2.66 12.26
C GLU A 152 -11.18 3.24 10.88
N PHE A 153 -11.61 2.50 9.87
CA PHE A 153 -11.71 2.95 8.49
C PHE A 153 -13.02 2.47 7.88
N GLY A 154 -13.44 3.11 6.79
CA GLY A 154 -14.71 2.83 6.13
C GLY A 154 -14.50 2.25 4.74
N LEU A 155 -15.45 1.44 4.28
CA LEU A 155 -15.64 0.96 2.91
C LEU A 155 -14.55 0.02 2.38
N LEU A 156 -13.29 0.46 2.41
CA LEU A 156 -12.20 -0.22 1.73
C LEU A 156 -10.82 0.19 2.29
N ALA A 157 -9.89 -0.75 2.26
CA ALA A 157 -8.47 -0.47 2.43
C ALA A 157 -7.60 -1.56 1.77
N ASN A 158 -6.51 -1.13 1.14
CA ASN A 158 -5.41 -1.98 0.72
C ASN A 158 -4.22 -1.73 1.62
N LEU A 159 -3.79 -2.78 2.31
CA LEU A 159 -2.86 -2.68 3.43
C LEU A 159 -1.66 -3.59 3.21
N TYR A 160 -0.49 -3.06 3.51
CA TYR A 160 0.73 -3.80 3.73
C TYR A 160 0.97 -3.90 5.23
N ALA A 161 1.18 -5.11 5.75
CA ALA A 161 1.41 -5.39 7.15
C ALA A 161 2.73 -6.12 7.36
N SER A 162 3.46 -5.80 8.44
CA SER A 162 4.66 -6.52 8.86
C SER A 162 4.89 -6.40 10.38
N GLU A 163 5.95 -7.01 10.90
CA GLU A 163 6.37 -6.86 12.30
C GLU A 163 7.10 -5.52 12.56
N GLY A 164 7.27 -4.67 11.54
CA GLY A 164 7.89 -3.34 11.67
C GLY A 164 9.39 -3.36 11.99
N GLN A 165 10.07 -4.49 11.72
CA GLN A 165 11.46 -4.69 12.12
C GLN A 165 12.46 -4.11 11.11
N PRO A 166 13.69 -3.81 11.54
CA PRO A 166 14.83 -3.63 10.63
C PRO A 166 15.14 -4.90 9.82
N GLY A 167 15.90 -4.78 8.74
CA GLY A 167 16.31 -5.91 7.89
C GLY A 167 16.52 -5.50 6.44
N LYS A 168 16.74 -6.48 5.55
CA LYS A 168 17.03 -6.21 4.14
C LYS A 168 15.77 -5.89 3.34
N VAL A 169 15.77 -4.77 2.62
CA VAL A 169 14.70 -4.31 1.70
C VAL A 169 15.21 -4.22 0.26
N ILE A 170 14.28 -4.15 -0.69
CA ILE A 170 14.58 -3.70 -2.06
C ILE A 170 14.48 -2.17 -2.09
N GLU A 171 15.60 -1.49 -2.36
CA GLU A 171 15.64 -0.07 -2.68
C GLU A 171 15.47 0.10 -4.19
N VAL A 172 14.50 0.93 -4.60
CA VAL A 172 14.32 1.35 -6.00
C VAL A 172 14.52 2.85 -6.10
N LYS A 173 15.36 3.28 -7.04
CA LYS A 173 15.50 4.66 -7.48
C LYS A 173 15.11 4.74 -8.95
N ALA A 174 14.26 5.70 -9.30
CA ALA A 174 13.83 5.93 -10.68
C ALA A 174 13.72 7.43 -10.94
N ASN A 175 14.21 7.88 -12.10
CA ASN A 175 14.26 9.29 -12.51
C ASN A 175 13.96 9.43 -14.01
N GLY A 176 13.37 10.56 -14.36
CA GLY A 176 13.09 10.95 -15.74
C GLY A 176 12.16 9.94 -16.41
N ARG A 177 10.87 9.94 -16.03
CA ARG A 177 9.88 9.07 -16.67
C ARG A 177 9.84 9.34 -18.18
N THR A 178 10.14 8.31 -18.97
CA THR A 178 10.13 8.34 -20.45
C THR A 178 8.95 7.58 -21.06
N GLY A 179 8.32 6.69 -20.28
CA GLY A 179 7.15 5.92 -20.70
C GLY A 179 5.82 6.42 -20.10
N GLU A 180 4.72 5.83 -20.55
CA GLU A 180 3.36 6.21 -20.14
C GLU A 180 2.99 5.74 -18.73
N LEU A 181 3.68 4.71 -18.22
CA LEU A 181 3.34 4.12 -16.92
C LEU A 181 3.82 4.98 -15.76
N ASN A 182 2.95 5.21 -14.78
CA ASN A 182 3.39 5.69 -13.49
C ASN A 182 4.28 4.64 -12.79
N PHE A 183 5.02 5.08 -11.77
CA PHE A 183 6.01 4.24 -11.08
C PHE A 183 5.42 2.92 -10.56
N VAL A 184 4.25 2.98 -9.92
CA VAL A 184 3.62 1.82 -9.29
C VAL A 184 3.03 0.86 -10.33
N SER A 185 2.38 1.39 -11.37
CA SER A 185 1.90 0.61 -12.52
C SER A 185 3.05 -0.09 -13.25
N CYS A 186 4.21 0.56 -13.38
CA CYS A 186 5.41 -0.03 -13.96
C CYS A 186 5.85 -1.26 -13.13
N LEU A 187 6.01 -1.10 -11.80
CA LEU A 187 6.34 -2.23 -10.93
C LEU A 187 5.33 -3.38 -11.03
N ARG A 188 4.03 -3.08 -11.01
CA ARG A 188 2.96 -4.08 -11.13
C ARG A 188 3.08 -4.86 -12.44
N GLN A 189 3.21 -4.18 -13.57
CA GLN A 189 3.31 -4.82 -14.89
C GLN A 189 4.58 -5.65 -15.05
N ILE A 190 5.71 -5.22 -14.46
CA ILE A 190 6.94 -6.02 -14.45
C ILE A 190 6.71 -7.36 -13.75
N LEU A 191 6.08 -7.32 -12.57
CA LEU A 191 5.77 -8.52 -11.80
C LEU A 191 4.74 -9.40 -12.52
N GLU A 192 3.68 -8.80 -13.08
CA GLU A 192 2.65 -9.50 -13.84
C GLU A 192 3.23 -10.24 -15.05
N LYS A 193 3.99 -9.52 -15.89
CA LYS A 193 4.62 -10.08 -17.10
C LYS A 193 5.58 -11.22 -16.78
N HIS A 194 6.28 -11.16 -15.65
CA HIS A 194 7.24 -12.18 -15.26
C HIS A 194 6.59 -13.41 -14.61
N TYR A 195 5.66 -13.20 -13.68
CA TYR A 195 5.08 -14.28 -12.88
C TYR A 195 3.78 -14.86 -13.48
N GLY A 196 3.18 -14.20 -14.47
CA GLY A 196 2.03 -14.69 -15.21
C GLY A 196 0.83 -14.97 -14.31
N GLU A 197 0.43 -16.24 -14.23
CA GLU A 197 -0.68 -16.72 -13.40
C GLU A 197 -0.39 -16.68 -11.89
N LYS A 198 0.88 -16.61 -11.48
CA LYS A 198 1.26 -16.63 -10.05
C LYS A 198 1.22 -15.21 -9.47
N PRO A 199 0.25 -14.88 -8.59
CA PRO A 199 0.14 -13.53 -8.04
C PRO A 199 1.33 -13.24 -7.11
N VAL A 200 1.83 -12.01 -7.20
CA VAL A 200 2.91 -11.47 -6.37
C VAL A 200 2.44 -10.20 -5.70
N GLY A 201 2.49 -10.20 -4.37
CA GLY A 201 2.27 -9.03 -3.55
C GLY A 201 3.58 -8.26 -3.31
N MET A 202 3.50 -6.94 -3.34
CA MET A 202 4.59 -6.04 -2.98
C MET A 202 4.04 -4.79 -2.30
N GLY A 203 4.62 -4.39 -1.17
CA GLY A 203 4.21 -3.18 -0.44
C GLY A 203 5.37 -2.49 0.24
N GLY A 204 5.12 -1.34 0.83
CA GLY A 204 6.13 -0.57 1.56
C GLY A 204 5.88 0.93 1.47
N THR A 205 6.94 1.71 1.29
CA THR A 205 6.84 3.17 1.16
C THR A 205 7.82 3.72 0.13
N PHE A 206 7.48 4.86 -0.47
CA PHE A 206 8.41 5.62 -1.28
C PHE A 206 8.21 7.12 -1.16
N ILE A 207 9.23 7.86 -1.57
CA ILE A 207 9.22 9.31 -1.61
C ILE A 207 9.27 9.75 -3.06
N ILE A 208 8.32 10.59 -3.45
CA ILE A 208 8.46 11.45 -4.64
C ILE A 208 9.31 12.64 -4.20
N GLN A 209 10.59 12.62 -4.55
CA GLN A 209 11.57 13.61 -4.07
C GLN A 209 11.52 14.91 -4.88
N LYS A 210 11.19 14.83 -6.17
CA LYS A 210 11.05 15.99 -7.06
C LYS A 210 9.93 15.79 -8.07
N GLY A 211 9.28 16.88 -8.45
CA GLY A 211 8.21 16.89 -9.44
C GLY A 211 6.84 17.07 -8.81
N LYS A 212 5.80 16.70 -9.58
CA LYS A 212 4.41 16.82 -9.16
C LYS A 212 3.64 15.53 -9.35
N ALA A 213 2.61 15.31 -8.57
CA ALA A 213 1.71 14.18 -8.73
C ALA A 213 0.28 14.69 -8.80
N LYS A 214 -0.51 14.16 -9.73
CA LYS A 214 -1.95 14.29 -9.63
C LYS A 214 -2.42 13.38 -8.50
N ILE A 215 -3.36 13.79 -7.68
CA ILE A 215 -4.04 12.93 -6.72
C ILE A 215 -5.52 13.24 -6.78
N HIS A 216 -6.36 12.42 -6.15
CA HIS A 216 -7.75 12.76 -5.91
C HIS A 216 -8.07 12.71 -4.41
N ILE A 217 -9.12 13.40 -4.05
CA ILE A 217 -9.77 13.34 -2.73
C ILE A 217 -11.28 13.24 -2.98
N MET A 218 -11.95 12.32 -2.30
CA MET A 218 -13.40 12.25 -2.27
C MET A 218 -14.01 13.56 -1.75
N PRO A 219 -15.09 14.08 -2.36
CA PRO A 219 -15.90 15.16 -1.80
C PRO A 219 -16.39 14.84 -0.38
N PRO A 220 -16.61 15.85 0.49
CA PRO A 220 -16.99 15.62 1.89
C PRO A 220 -18.27 14.81 2.04
N GLU A 221 -19.21 14.92 1.10
CA GLU A 221 -20.41 14.09 1.00
C GLU A 221 -20.29 13.00 -0.06
N PHE A 222 -20.87 11.83 0.20
CA PHE A 222 -21.06 10.81 -0.83
C PHE A 222 -22.01 11.29 -1.93
N SER A 223 -21.88 10.72 -3.12
CA SER A 223 -22.76 11.05 -4.25
C SER A 223 -24.24 10.85 -3.90
N ALA A 224 -25.08 11.82 -4.24
CA ALA A 224 -26.52 11.75 -4.07
C ALA A 224 -27.20 10.86 -5.13
N CYS A 225 -26.52 10.61 -6.25
CA CYS A 225 -26.98 9.72 -7.32
C CYS A 225 -25.99 8.55 -7.54
N PRO A 226 -26.46 7.42 -8.09
CA PRO A 226 -25.59 6.28 -8.37
C PRO A 226 -24.44 6.63 -9.32
N LEU A 227 -23.21 6.23 -8.98
CA LEU A 227 -22.02 6.34 -9.84
C LEU A 227 -21.82 5.02 -10.61
N ASN A 228 -22.32 4.94 -11.85
CA ASN A 228 -22.38 3.67 -12.59
C ASN A 228 -21.18 3.45 -13.51
N THR A 229 -20.45 4.52 -13.84
CA THR A 229 -19.33 4.50 -14.78
C THR A 229 -18.07 5.12 -14.17
N ASP A 230 -16.91 4.80 -14.74
CA ASP A 230 -15.66 5.47 -14.38
C ASP A 230 -15.74 6.98 -14.61
N GLU A 231 -16.51 7.43 -15.62
CA GLU A 231 -16.74 8.85 -15.87
C GLU A 231 -17.53 9.51 -14.74
N ASP A 232 -18.61 8.87 -14.25
CA ASP A 232 -19.36 9.36 -13.08
C ASP A 232 -18.44 9.52 -11.86
N VAL A 233 -17.61 8.50 -11.59
CA VAL A 233 -16.66 8.51 -10.48
C VAL A 233 -15.63 9.64 -10.66
N ASN A 234 -15.04 9.78 -11.85
CA ASN A 234 -14.07 10.84 -12.13
C ASN A 234 -14.71 12.25 -12.04
N ASN A 235 -15.98 12.42 -12.39
CA ASN A 235 -16.68 13.70 -12.28
C ASN A 235 -17.02 14.05 -10.82
N TRP A 236 -17.30 13.04 -10.00
CA TRP A 236 -17.52 13.19 -8.56
C TRP A 236 -16.23 13.53 -7.80
N LEU A 237 -15.15 12.78 -8.03
CA LEU A 237 -13.85 12.99 -7.39
C LEU A 237 -13.27 14.38 -7.66
N LYS A 238 -12.53 14.95 -6.69
CA LYS A 238 -11.76 16.17 -6.90
C LYS A 238 -10.29 15.86 -7.06
N PHE A 239 -9.72 16.32 -8.17
CA PHE A 239 -8.32 16.09 -8.52
C PHE A 239 -7.46 17.31 -8.16
N PHE A 240 -6.27 17.03 -7.64
CA PHE A 240 -5.28 18.02 -7.22
C PHE A 240 -3.94 17.74 -7.87
N GLU A 241 -3.15 18.77 -8.08
CA GLU A 241 -1.74 18.66 -8.41
C GLU A 241 -0.91 18.97 -7.16
N MET A 242 -0.26 17.96 -6.60
CA MET A 242 0.57 18.07 -5.40
C MET A 242 2.04 18.11 -5.78
N LYS A 243 2.82 18.94 -5.10
CA LYS A 243 4.27 19.06 -5.32
C LYS A 243 5.03 18.21 -4.31
N ALA A 244 6.17 17.68 -4.76
CA ALA A 244 7.15 17.02 -3.89
C ALA A 244 7.62 17.93 -2.73
N PRO A 245 8.06 17.36 -1.59
CA PRO A 245 8.17 15.92 -1.32
C PRO A 245 6.83 15.27 -0.95
N LEU A 246 6.58 14.06 -1.45
CA LEU A 246 5.38 13.26 -1.10
C LEU A 246 5.81 11.88 -0.60
N ILE A 247 5.27 11.44 0.53
CA ILE A 247 5.46 10.09 1.07
C ILE A 247 4.26 9.25 0.67
N CYS A 248 4.53 8.15 -0.03
CA CYS A 248 3.53 7.29 -0.64
C CYS A 248 3.64 5.87 -0.06
N GLN A 249 2.51 5.16 -0.04
CA GLN A 249 2.39 3.83 0.58
C GLN A 249 1.70 2.86 -0.39
N PRO A 250 2.45 2.32 -1.37
CA PRO A 250 1.86 1.44 -2.37
C PRO A 250 1.57 0.06 -1.77
N VAL A 251 0.47 -0.53 -2.23
CA VAL A 251 0.16 -1.96 -2.09
C VAL A 251 -0.12 -2.50 -3.47
N ILE A 252 0.74 -3.39 -3.94
CA ILE A 252 0.77 -3.90 -5.30
C ILE A 252 0.46 -5.39 -5.24
N VAL A 253 -0.47 -5.84 -6.07
CA VAL A 253 -0.64 -7.26 -6.40
C VAL A 253 -0.50 -7.37 -7.92
N SER A 254 0.39 -8.24 -8.39
CA SER A 254 0.62 -8.40 -9.83
C SER A 254 -0.63 -8.87 -10.57
N ARG A 255 -1.49 -9.64 -9.88
CA ARG A 255 -2.70 -10.24 -10.42
C ARG A 255 -3.79 -10.44 -9.35
N ASP A 256 -4.71 -9.48 -9.24
CA ASP A 256 -6.13 -9.56 -8.78
C ASP A 256 -6.74 -8.12 -8.97
N PRO A 257 -8.07 -7.93 -9.20
CA PRO A 257 -8.60 -6.84 -10.03
C PRO A 257 -8.81 -5.49 -9.34
N VAL A 258 -8.40 -5.33 -8.08
CA VAL A 258 -8.68 -4.11 -7.31
C VAL A 258 -7.38 -3.54 -6.80
N SER A 259 -6.69 -2.79 -7.66
CA SER A 259 -5.57 -1.96 -7.24
C SER A 259 -6.13 -0.60 -6.84
N LEU A 260 -6.47 -0.42 -5.57
CA LEU A 260 -6.80 0.90 -5.04
C LEU A 260 -5.48 1.58 -4.70
N PHE A 261 -5.01 2.31 -5.70
CA PHE A 261 -3.96 3.29 -5.52
C PHE A 261 -4.65 4.64 -5.37
N LEU A 262 -4.10 5.50 -4.53
CA LEU A 262 -4.16 6.94 -4.80
C LEU A 262 -3.37 7.18 -6.10
N VAL A 263 -3.99 6.88 -7.25
CA VAL A 263 -3.37 6.99 -8.57
C VAL A 263 -3.18 8.46 -8.92
N SER A 264 -1.93 8.77 -9.23
CA SER A 264 -1.55 9.87 -10.08
C SER A 264 -1.87 9.61 -11.55
N LYS A 265 -2.79 10.39 -12.10
CA LYS A 265 -2.96 10.62 -13.54
C LYS A 265 -2.09 11.83 -13.97
N HIS A 266 -0.80 11.63 -14.25
CA HIS A 266 0.13 12.54 -14.99
C HIS A 266 0.39 13.92 -14.33
N TYR A 267 1.54 14.61 -14.31
CA TYR A 267 2.74 14.74 -15.17
C TYR A 267 4.00 15.03 -14.31
N ASP A 268 5.20 14.90 -14.90
CA ASP A 268 6.51 15.38 -14.40
C ASP A 268 6.93 15.02 -12.96
N VAL A 269 7.12 13.72 -12.70
CA VAL A 269 7.87 13.25 -11.53
C VAL A 269 9.29 12.92 -11.92
N HIS A 270 10.25 13.55 -11.25
CA HIS A 270 11.66 13.47 -11.61
C HIS A 270 12.44 12.54 -10.69
N HIS A 271 12.04 12.25 -9.45
CA HIS A 271 12.84 11.32 -8.61
C HIS A 271 11.97 10.54 -7.62
N TYR A 272 12.04 9.20 -7.68
CA TYR A 272 11.44 8.27 -6.73
C TYR A 272 12.54 7.59 -5.89
N LYS A 273 12.34 7.47 -4.57
CA LYS A 273 13.15 6.60 -3.70
C LYS A 273 12.23 5.70 -2.88
N VAL A 274 12.37 4.39 -3.02
CA VAL A 274 11.32 3.43 -2.64
C VAL A 274 11.96 2.29 -1.84
N TYR A 275 11.28 1.84 -0.78
CA TYR A 275 11.61 0.68 0.01
C TYR A 275 10.45 -0.31 -0.04
N LEU A 276 10.67 -1.48 -0.65
CA LEU A 276 9.61 -2.47 -0.89
C LEU A 276 9.94 -3.83 -0.25
N PHE A 277 8.87 -4.55 0.10
CA PHE A 277 8.87 -5.93 0.57
C PHE A 277 7.88 -6.79 -0.21
N LYS A 278 8.24 -8.06 -0.43
CA LYS A 278 7.42 -9.04 -1.18
C LYS A 278 6.59 -9.95 -0.27
N SER A 279 5.37 -10.30 -0.70
CA SER A 279 4.57 -11.42 -0.17
C SER A 279 4.11 -12.41 -1.27
N ASN A 280 4.31 -13.73 -1.11
CA ASN A 280 3.92 -14.81 -2.04
C ASN A 280 2.51 -15.44 -1.76
N GLN A 281 1.88 -16.08 -2.76
CA GLN A 281 0.77 -17.07 -2.65
C GLN A 281 0.96 -18.21 -3.68
N GLU A 282 0.56 -19.48 -3.43
CA GLU A 282 0.38 -20.52 -4.49
C GLU A 282 -0.70 -21.60 -4.14
N THR A 283 -0.85 -22.55 -5.09
CA THR A 283 -1.58 -23.85 -5.09
C THR A 283 -0.60 -24.99 -5.49
N ILE A 284 -0.87 -26.23 -5.03
CA ILE A 284 0.04 -27.41 -4.98
C ILE A 284 -0.03 -28.30 -6.24
N ASP A 285 1.12 -28.92 -6.63
CA ASP A 285 1.22 -30.32 -7.10
C ASP A 285 2.61 -30.93 -6.78
N GLU A 286 2.66 -32.27 -6.67
CA GLU A 286 3.56 -33.09 -5.83
C GLU A 286 5.04 -33.32 -6.27
N ASN A 287 5.84 -33.71 -5.24
CA ASN A 287 7.04 -34.57 -5.21
C ASN A 287 8.48 -33.99 -5.22
N ASN A 288 9.20 -34.41 -4.16
CA ASN A 288 10.65 -34.63 -3.97
C ASN A 288 11.52 -33.63 -3.16
N TYR A 289 12.34 -34.27 -2.31
CA TYR A 289 13.22 -33.80 -1.23
C TYR A 289 14.47 -33.00 -1.67
N PHE A 290 15.04 -32.15 -0.80
CA PHE A 290 16.43 -32.18 -0.28
C PHE A 290 16.71 -31.10 0.82
N ILE A 291 17.81 -31.30 1.57
CA ILE A 291 18.09 -30.92 2.97
C ILE A 291 19.15 -29.79 3.13
N ASN A 292 18.88 -28.84 4.05
CA ASN A 292 19.71 -28.02 4.99
C ASN A 292 21.07 -27.35 4.61
N ASN A 293 21.19 -26.02 4.79
CA ASN A 293 21.70 -25.36 6.00
C ASN A 293 21.69 -23.81 5.91
N SER A 294 21.40 -23.16 7.05
CA SER A 294 20.88 -21.80 7.29
C SER A 294 21.94 -20.66 7.31
N PRO A 295 21.58 -19.36 7.22
CA PRO A 295 20.78 -18.67 8.26
C PRO A 295 19.46 -18.08 7.77
N VAL A 296 18.38 -18.61 8.36
CA VAL A 296 17.12 -17.95 8.72
C VAL A 296 16.52 -17.04 7.65
N ILE A 297 16.04 -17.66 6.57
CA ILE A 297 14.90 -17.16 5.82
C ILE A 297 13.68 -17.63 6.61
N SER A 298 13.02 -16.73 7.34
CA SER A 298 11.82 -17.08 8.09
C SER A 298 10.79 -17.63 7.12
N ASN A 299 10.36 -18.88 7.33
CA ASN A 299 9.21 -19.51 6.69
C ASN A 299 8.08 -18.48 6.51
N ILE A 300 7.83 -18.11 5.25
CA ILE A 300 6.83 -17.11 4.89
C ILE A 300 5.50 -17.85 4.69
N LYS A 301 4.70 -17.91 5.75
CA LYS A 301 3.25 -18.14 5.63
C LYS A 301 2.60 -16.80 5.29
N ASN A 302 2.24 -16.60 4.03
CA ASN A 302 1.50 -15.42 3.62
C ASN A 302 0.07 -15.78 3.30
N ILE A 303 -0.80 -15.10 4.01
CA ILE A 303 -2.24 -15.14 3.84
C ILE A 303 -2.59 -13.87 3.08
N PHE A 304 -3.04 -14.00 1.83
CA PHE A 304 -3.92 -12.97 1.27
C PHE A 304 -5.27 -13.18 1.91
N SER A 305 -5.61 -12.32 2.86
CA SER A 305 -6.93 -12.30 3.46
C SER A 305 -7.76 -11.27 2.72
N ARG A 306 -8.75 -11.74 1.97
CA ARG A 306 -9.87 -10.88 1.59
C ARG A 306 -10.84 -10.86 2.76
N VAL A 307 -10.83 -9.77 3.52
CA VAL A 307 -11.79 -9.56 4.61
C VAL A 307 -13.01 -8.89 4.00
N LYS A 308 -14.11 -9.65 3.87
CA LYS A 308 -15.41 -9.12 3.42
C LYS A 308 -16.13 -8.48 4.59
#